data_AF-B1I554-F1
#
_entry.id   AF-B1I554-F1
#
_cell.length_a   1.000
_cell.length_b   1.000
_cell.length_c   1.000
_cell.angle_alpha   90.00
_cell.angle_beta   90.00
_cell.angle_gamma   90.00
#
_symmetry.space_group_name_H-M   'P 1'
#
loop_
_entity.id
_entity.type
_entity.pdbx_description
1 polymer ?
#
loop_
_entity_poly.entity_id
_entity_poly.type
_entity_poly.pdbx_seq_one_letter_code
_entity_poly.pdbx_strand_id
1 'polypeptide(L)'
;MFFKKKDEPGKAEATQVNIGGVRVGIIGIDDALEAVKKLDLKTDREIGNALVELLRPNNYIPEAALDEYRADLARYYRIRMGLPVEKRAPVPGLLEIKVLGPGCSRCKQVFELVRDVVAEEGIAADLEYVDDIAEFANYGVLITPALLINGEVKLAGKAPTRNQLVAWLKEANS
;
A
#
# COMPACT_ATOMS: atom_id res chain seq x y z
N MET A 1 -11.63 48.04 11.94
CA MET A 1 -11.29 47.70 10.54
C MET A 1 -10.37 46.50 10.58
N PHE A 2 -10.93 45.29 10.55
CA PHE A 2 -10.17 44.05 10.63
C PHE A 2 -9.71 43.67 9.23
N PHE A 3 -8.41 43.68 8.99
CA PHE A 3 -7.82 43.18 7.76
C PHE A 3 -8.11 41.68 7.64
N LYS A 4 -8.90 41.29 6.64
CA LYS A 4 -9.00 39.89 6.21
C LYS A 4 -7.59 39.41 5.85
N LYS A 5 -7.08 38.41 6.56
CA LYS A 5 -5.99 37.58 6.06
C LYS A 5 -6.47 37.02 4.71
N LYS A 6 -5.74 37.33 3.64
CA LYS A 6 -5.85 36.59 2.39
C LYS A 6 -5.56 35.14 2.72
N ASP A 7 -6.46 34.24 2.34
CA ASP A 7 -6.23 32.81 2.41
C ASP A 7 -4.93 32.50 1.65
N GLU A 8 -3.93 31.99 2.36
CA GLU A 8 -2.77 31.39 1.73
C GLU A 8 -3.28 30.22 0.87
N PRO A 9 -2.82 30.05 -0.38
CA PRO A 9 -3.19 28.88 -1.16
C PRO A 9 -2.72 27.66 -0.39
N GLY A 10 -3.67 26.88 0.14
CA GLY A 10 -3.38 25.68 0.91
C GLY A 10 -2.43 24.80 0.13
N LYS A 11 -1.28 24.45 0.73
CA LYS A 11 -0.37 23.47 0.15
C LYS A 11 -1.19 22.22 -0.16
N ALA A 12 -1.27 21.83 -1.42
CA ALA A 12 -2.00 20.63 -1.82
C ALA A 12 -1.45 19.43 -1.02
N GLU A 13 -2.33 18.78 -0.25
CA GLU A 13 -1.94 17.70 0.65
C GLU A 13 -1.57 16.45 -0.14
N ALA A 14 -0.43 15.84 0.19
CA ALA A 14 0.04 14.64 -0.49
C ALA A 14 -0.56 13.39 0.17
N THR A 15 -1.21 12.56 -0.63
CA THR A 15 -1.71 11.26 -0.19
C THR A 15 -0.64 10.20 -0.36
N GLN A 16 -0.46 9.34 0.64
CA GLN A 16 0.50 8.23 0.58
C GLN A 16 -0.07 7.08 -0.26
N VAL A 17 0.64 6.70 -1.32
CA VAL A 17 0.30 5.58 -2.21
C VAL A 17 1.49 4.63 -2.26
N ASN A 18 1.24 3.31 -2.25
CA ASN A 18 2.29 2.32 -2.47
C ASN A 18 2.56 2.20 -3.97
N ILE A 19 3.80 2.49 -4.40
CA ILE A 19 4.28 2.36 -5.78
C ILE A 19 5.56 1.52 -5.73
N GLY A 20 5.62 0.40 -6.44
CA GLY A 20 6.80 -0.46 -6.48
C GLY A 20 7.19 -1.05 -5.12
N GLY A 21 6.28 -1.05 -4.13
CA GLY A 21 6.59 -1.48 -2.75
C GLY A 21 7.05 -0.33 -1.83
N VAL A 22 7.21 0.89 -2.35
CA VAL A 22 7.56 2.07 -1.55
C VAL A 22 6.40 3.03 -1.40
N ARG A 23 6.30 3.70 -0.25
CA ARG A 23 5.29 4.75 -0.02
C ARG A 23 5.74 6.06 -0.65
N VAL A 24 4.97 6.53 -1.62
CA VAL A 24 5.19 7.79 -2.32
C VAL A 24 4.05 8.76 -2.00
N GLY A 25 4.40 10.01 -1.71
CA GLY A 25 3.42 11.10 -1.58
C GLY A 25 2.96 11.58 -2.96
N ILE A 26 1.67 11.44 -3.25
CA ILE A 26 1.06 11.87 -4.51
C ILE A 26 0.08 13.02 -4.23
N ILE A 27 0.33 14.15 -4.86
CA ILE A 27 -0.48 15.36 -4.78
C ILE A 27 -1.61 15.28 -5.80
N GLY A 28 -2.84 15.59 -5.37
CA GLY A 28 -4.02 15.67 -6.25
C GLY A 28 -4.61 14.31 -6.62
N ILE A 29 -4.34 13.25 -5.82
CA ILE A 29 -4.82 11.91 -6.15
C ILE A 29 -6.35 11.84 -6.20
N ASP A 30 -7.06 12.43 -5.24
CA ASP A 30 -8.53 12.30 -5.16
C ASP A 30 -9.21 12.94 -6.38
N ASP A 31 -8.74 14.11 -6.82
CA ASP A 31 -9.22 14.77 -8.04
C ASP A 31 -8.96 13.92 -9.29
N ALA A 32 -7.79 13.28 -9.37
CA ALA A 32 -7.45 12.38 -10.48
C ALA A 32 -8.34 11.12 -10.49
N LEU A 33 -8.62 10.53 -9.32
CA LEU A 33 -9.53 9.39 -9.22
C LEU A 33 -10.95 9.76 -9.69
N GLU A 34 -11.48 10.91 -9.28
CA GLU A 34 -12.81 11.37 -9.70
C GLU A 34 -12.86 11.72 -11.20
N ALA A 35 -11.77 12.24 -11.77
CA ALA A 35 -11.67 12.46 -13.21
C ALA A 35 -11.71 11.13 -13.97
N VAL A 36 -10.90 10.14 -13.55
CA VAL A 36 -10.84 8.82 -14.21
C VAL A 36 -12.15 8.05 -14.08
N LYS A 37 -12.83 8.16 -12.93
CA LYS A 37 -14.17 7.57 -12.72
C LYS A 37 -15.19 8.00 -13.77
N LYS A 38 -15.14 9.25 -14.22
CA LYS A 38 -16.06 9.79 -15.25
C LYS A 38 -15.77 9.27 -16.64
N LEU A 39 -14.57 8.76 -16.89
CA LEU A 39 -14.15 8.25 -18.19
C LEU A 39 -14.63 6.81 -18.44
N ASP A 40 -15.13 6.11 -17.42
CA ASP A 40 -15.64 4.74 -17.49
C ASP A 40 -14.66 3.74 -18.13
N LEU A 41 -13.36 3.93 -17.86
CA LEU A 41 -12.29 3.07 -18.35
C LEU A 41 -12.41 1.66 -17.76
N LYS A 42 -12.12 0.63 -18.58
CA LYS A 42 -12.38 -0.77 -18.20
C LYS A 42 -11.12 -1.53 -17.83
N THR A 43 -9.98 -1.15 -18.41
CA THR A 43 -8.73 -1.88 -18.21
C THR A 43 -7.79 -1.14 -17.27
N ASP A 44 -7.01 -1.88 -16.49
CA ASP A 44 -6.02 -1.31 -15.58
C ASP A 44 -4.95 -0.51 -16.33
N ARG A 45 -4.63 -0.91 -17.56
CA ARG A 45 -3.73 -0.15 -18.44
C ARG A 45 -4.28 1.23 -18.79
N GLU A 46 -5.55 1.33 -19.16
CA GLU A 46 -6.19 2.62 -19.47
C GLU A 46 -6.29 3.51 -18.23
N ILE A 47 -6.74 2.92 -17.11
CA ILE A 47 -6.85 3.61 -15.82
C ILE A 47 -5.48 4.14 -15.39
N GLY A 48 -4.45 3.30 -15.38
CA GLY A 48 -3.10 3.67 -15.00
C GLY A 48 -2.50 4.75 -15.89
N ASN A 49 -2.70 4.66 -17.21
CA ASN A 49 -2.26 5.70 -18.15
C ASN A 49 -2.91 7.05 -17.85
N ALA A 50 -4.24 7.07 -17.70
CA ALA A 50 -4.97 8.30 -17.42
C ALA A 50 -4.55 8.93 -16.08
N LEU A 51 -4.38 8.11 -15.03
CA LEU A 51 -3.92 8.60 -13.73
C LEU A 51 -2.52 9.20 -13.82
N VAL A 52 -1.58 8.53 -14.49
CA VAL A 52 -0.23 9.07 -14.69
C VAL A 52 -0.27 10.40 -15.44
N GLU A 53 -1.04 10.50 -16.52
CA GLU A 53 -1.18 11.75 -17.29
C GLU A 53 -1.72 12.91 -16.46
N LEU A 54 -2.72 12.65 -15.61
CA LEU A 54 -3.32 13.65 -14.74
C LEU A 54 -2.40 14.08 -13.59
N LEU A 55 -1.55 13.17 -13.09
CA LEU A 55 -0.73 13.39 -11.90
C LEU A 55 0.67 13.92 -12.19
N ARG A 56 1.27 13.56 -13.33
CA ARG A 56 2.62 14.00 -13.74
C ARG A 56 2.86 15.51 -13.64
N PRO A 57 1.90 16.40 -13.97
CA PRO A 57 2.15 17.85 -13.90
C PRO A 57 2.53 18.37 -12.51
N ASN A 58 2.08 17.70 -11.44
CA ASN A 58 2.28 18.13 -10.06
C ASN A 58 3.15 17.17 -9.24
N ASN A 59 3.64 16.08 -9.84
CA ASN A 59 4.35 15.02 -9.13
C ASN A 59 5.59 14.58 -9.90
N TYR A 60 6.68 14.29 -9.18
CA TYR A 60 7.82 13.62 -9.77
C TYR A 60 7.48 12.14 -10.01
N ILE A 61 7.36 11.75 -11.27
CA ILE A 61 7.16 10.36 -11.72
C ILE A 61 8.30 10.05 -12.71
N PRO A 62 9.31 9.27 -12.30
CA PRO A 62 10.45 8.97 -13.16
C PRO A 62 10.03 8.06 -14.33
N GLU A 63 10.55 8.35 -15.53
CA GLU A 63 10.23 7.60 -16.75
C GLU A 63 10.52 6.09 -16.59
N ALA A 64 11.61 5.76 -15.89
CA ALA A 64 12.04 4.39 -15.62
C ALA A 64 11.06 3.58 -14.74
N ALA A 65 10.18 4.24 -13.98
CA ALA A 65 9.22 3.58 -13.09
C ALA A 65 7.77 3.70 -13.61
N LEU A 66 7.55 4.19 -14.84
CA LEU A 66 6.19 4.46 -15.31
C LEU A 66 5.27 3.24 -15.28
N ASP A 67 5.79 2.06 -15.57
CA ASP A 67 4.98 0.85 -15.57
C ASP A 67 4.54 0.46 -14.16
N GLU A 68 5.41 0.65 -13.16
CA GLU A 68 5.07 0.49 -11.75
C GLU A 68 4.01 1.50 -11.33
N TYR A 69 4.20 2.78 -11.66
CA TYR A 69 3.21 3.83 -11.37
C TYR A 69 1.85 3.53 -12.01
N ARG A 70 1.82 3.12 -13.28
CA ARG A 70 0.56 2.76 -13.96
C ARG A 70 -0.15 1.62 -13.25
N ALA A 71 0.57 0.53 -12.97
CA ALA A 71 0.02 -0.65 -12.34
C ALA A 71 -0.51 -0.34 -10.94
N ASP A 72 0.29 0.33 -10.12
CA ASP A 72 -0.06 0.57 -8.72
C ASP A 72 -1.10 1.69 -8.55
N LEU A 73 -1.10 2.72 -9.41
CA LEU A 73 -2.17 3.74 -9.42
C LEU A 73 -3.50 3.13 -9.90
N ALA A 74 -3.48 2.26 -10.91
CA ALA A 74 -4.68 1.53 -11.33
C ALA A 74 -5.21 0.65 -10.20
N ARG A 75 -4.34 -0.12 -9.53
CA ARG A 75 -4.69 -0.89 -8.33
C ARG A 75 -5.29 0.01 -7.25
N TYR A 76 -4.64 1.14 -6.93
CA TYR A 76 -5.12 2.09 -5.94
C TYR A 76 -6.53 2.59 -6.28
N TYR A 77 -6.78 2.96 -7.53
CA TYR A 77 -8.10 3.34 -8.01
C TYR A 77 -9.13 2.22 -7.82
N ARG A 78 -8.81 0.98 -8.20
CA ARG A 78 -9.74 -0.14 -8.05
C ARG A 78 -10.13 -0.38 -6.59
N ILE A 79 -9.14 -0.39 -5.68
CA ILE A 79 -9.38 -0.52 -4.24
C ILE A 79 -10.32 0.60 -3.76
N ARG A 80 -10.03 1.86 -4.12
CA ARG A 80 -10.84 3.03 -3.73
C ARG A 80 -12.27 2.99 -4.29
N MET A 81 -12.48 2.31 -5.42
CA MET A 81 -13.80 2.12 -6.04
C MET A 81 -14.50 0.83 -5.61
N GLY A 82 -13.88 0.00 -4.76
CA GLY A 82 -14.42 -1.31 -4.37
C GLY A 82 -14.48 -2.32 -5.52
N LEU A 83 -13.62 -2.16 -6.52
CA LEU A 83 -13.53 -3.06 -7.67
C LEU A 83 -12.60 -4.24 -7.36
N PRO A 84 -12.88 -5.44 -7.94
CA PRO A 84 -12.01 -6.60 -7.75
C PRO A 84 -10.59 -6.29 -8.23
N VAL A 85 -9.58 -6.65 -7.44
CA VAL A 85 -8.17 -6.53 -7.84
C VAL A 85 -7.54 -7.91 -7.80
N GLU A 86 -6.76 -8.25 -8.81
CA GLU A 86 -5.96 -9.47 -8.76
C GLU A 86 -4.91 -9.37 -7.66
N LYS A 87 -4.47 -10.52 -7.14
CA LYS A 87 -3.35 -10.58 -6.21
C LYS A 87 -2.12 -9.99 -6.89
N ARG A 88 -1.43 -9.08 -6.22
CA ARG A 88 -0.18 -8.52 -6.73
C ARG A 88 0.81 -9.67 -6.90
N ALA A 89 1.48 -9.74 -8.06
CA ALA A 89 2.61 -10.64 -8.20
C ALA A 89 3.72 -10.20 -7.22
N PRO A 90 4.49 -11.14 -6.64
CA PRO A 90 5.64 -10.79 -5.81
C PRO A 90 6.58 -9.86 -6.57
N VAL A 91 7.01 -8.77 -5.93
CA VAL A 91 8.02 -7.87 -6.49
C VAL A 91 9.38 -8.56 -6.37
N PRO A 92 10.09 -8.85 -7.48
CA PRO A 92 11.38 -9.54 -7.41
C PRO A 92 12.38 -8.79 -6.54
N GLY A 93 13.00 -9.49 -5.60
CA GLY A 93 14.00 -8.92 -4.69
C GLY A 93 13.42 -8.19 -3.47
N LEU A 94 12.10 -8.15 -3.30
CA LEU A 94 11.45 -7.71 -2.06
C LEU A 94 10.86 -8.90 -1.31
N LEU A 95 10.94 -8.86 0.01
CA LEU A 95 10.20 -9.77 0.88
C LEU A 95 8.69 -9.44 0.82
N GLU A 96 7.83 -10.41 0.56
CA GLU A 96 6.38 -10.18 0.65
C GLU A 96 5.95 -10.32 2.11
N ILE A 97 5.41 -9.26 2.71
CA ILE A 97 4.90 -9.28 4.09
C ILE A 97 3.46 -8.79 4.12
N LYS A 98 2.56 -9.61 4.66
CA LYS A 98 1.16 -9.21 4.88
C LYS A 98 0.78 -9.32 6.34
N VAL A 99 0.18 -8.27 6.88
CA VAL A 99 -0.50 -8.32 8.18
C VAL A 99 -2.00 -8.37 7.94
N LEU A 100 -2.63 -9.44 8.39
CA LEU A 100 -4.04 -9.70 8.18
C LEU A 100 -4.83 -9.40 9.45
N GLY A 101 -5.88 -8.61 9.34
CA GLY A 101 -6.84 -8.42 10.42
C GLY A 101 -7.79 -7.24 10.21
N PRO A 102 -8.93 -7.22 10.91
CA PRO A 102 -10.05 -6.30 10.64
C PRO A 102 -9.80 -4.86 11.13
N GLY A 103 -8.55 -4.41 11.25
CA GLY A 103 -8.22 -3.04 11.66
C GLY A 103 -8.20 -2.78 13.17
N CYS A 104 -8.30 -3.81 14.03
CA CYS A 104 -8.28 -3.63 15.47
C CYS A 104 -6.90 -3.14 15.98
N SER A 105 -6.87 -2.56 17.18
CA SER A 105 -5.65 -1.95 17.76
C SER A 105 -4.44 -2.90 17.76
N ARG A 106 -4.63 -4.18 18.08
CA ARG A 106 -3.52 -5.17 18.06
C ARG A 106 -2.99 -5.44 16.66
N CYS A 107 -3.86 -5.48 15.65
CA CYS A 107 -3.43 -5.71 14.27
C CYS A 107 -2.61 -4.51 13.76
N LYS A 108 -3.02 -3.29 14.13
CA LYS A 108 -2.24 -2.08 13.83
C LYS A 108 -0.86 -2.11 14.52
N GLN A 109 -0.81 -2.52 15.79
CA GLN A 109 0.46 -2.67 16.52
C GLN A 109 1.40 -3.70 15.87
N VAL A 110 0.87 -4.83 15.39
CA VAL A 110 1.69 -5.82 14.67
C VAL A 110 2.23 -5.22 13.37
N PHE A 111 1.41 -4.50 12.62
CA PHE A 111 1.84 -3.83 11.39
C PHE A 111 2.91 -2.77 11.63
N GLU A 112 2.74 -1.94 12.66
CA GLU A 112 3.75 -0.95 13.08
C GLU A 112 5.05 -1.63 13.48
N LEU A 113 4.98 -2.70 14.29
CA LEU A 113 6.16 -3.46 14.70
C LEU A 113 6.91 -4.04 13.50
N VAL A 114 6.18 -4.62 12.53
CA VAL A 114 6.75 -5.16 11.29
C VAL A 114 7.46 -4.06 10.50
N ARG A 115 6.78 -2.93 10.28
CA ARG A 115 7.34 -1.77 9.59
C ARG A 115 8.62 -1.29 10.25
N ASP A 116 8.63 -1.18 11.57
CA ASP A 116 9.78 -0.66 12.30
C ASP A 116 10.96 -1.64 12.23
N VAL A 117 10.73 -2.94 12.35
CA VAL A 117 11.79 -3.95 12.26
C VAL A 117 12.38 -4.05 10.86
N VAL A 118 11.58 -4.04 9.79
CA VAL A 118 12.14 -4.07 8.42
C VAL A 118 12.97 -2.82 8.14
N ALA A 119 12.56 -1.66 8.66
CA ALA A 119 13.33 -0.43 8.53
C ALA A 119 14.65 -0.47 9.32
N GLU A 120 14.63 -0.94 10.56
CA GLU A 120 15.82 -1.07 11.41
C GLU A 120 16.84 -2.07 10.85
N GLU A 121 16.37 -3.19 10.31
CA GLU A 121 17.23 -4.26 9.75
C GLU A 121 17.63 -4.00 8.29
N GLY A 122 17.13 -2.92 7.67
CA GLY A 122 17.41 -2.59 6.27
C GLY A 122 16.87 -3.63 5.27
N ILE A 123 15.77 -4.30 5.61
CA ILE A 123 15.15 -5.34 4.78
C ILE A 123 14.19 -4.67 3.80
N ALA A 124 14.43 -4.88 2.50
CA ALA A 124 13.54 -4.42 1.46
C ALA A 124 12.31 -5.35 1.40
N ALA A 125 11.13 -4.82 1.73
CA ALA A 125 9.91 -5.60 1.82
C ALA A 125 8.70 -4.86 1.23
N ASP A 126 7.83 -5.60 0.54
CA ASP A 126 6.49 -5.16 0.19
C ASP A 126 5.55 -5.46 1.37
N LEU A 127 5.26 -4.43 2.15
CA LEU A 127 4.46 -4.53 3.37
C LEU A 127 3.02 -4.09 3.12
N GLU A 128 2.09 -5.05 3.17
CA GLU A 128 0.66 -4.84 2.95
C GLU A 128 -0.15 -5.10 4.24
N TYR A 129 -1.19 -4.30 4.46
CA TYR A 129 -2.20 -4.55 5.50
C TYR A 129 -3.48 -5.00 4.81
N VAL A 130 -3.98 -6.18 5.16
CA VAL A 130 -5.20 -6.75 4.58
C VAL A 130 -6.28 -6.76 5.65
N ASP A 131 -7.31 -5.94 5.46
CA ASP A 131 -8.44 -5.81 6.38
C ASP A 131 -9.72 -6.53 5.92
N ASP A 132 -9.75 -7.02 4.68
CA ASP A 132 -10.86 -7.80 4.14
C ASP A 132 -10.86 -9.24 4.70
N ILE A 133 -11.93 -9.57 5.41
CA ILE A 133 -12.17 -10.90 6.01
C ILE A 133 -12.19 -12.01 4.96
N ALA A 134 -12.82 -11.77 3.80
CA ALA A 134 -12.88 -12.75 2.74
C ALA A 134 -11.48 -13.01 2.16
N GLU A 135 -10.66 -11.97 2.06
CA GLU A 135 -9.29 -12.10 1.55
C GLU A 135 -8.42 -12.92 2.50
N PHE A 136 -8.43 -12.62 3.80
CA PHE A 136 -7.58 -13.37 4.73
C PHE A 136 -8.04 -14.80 5.03
N ALA A 137 -9.33 -15.09 4.88
CA ALA A 137 -9.83 -16.47 4.92
C ALA A 137 -9.24 -17.33 3.80
N ASN A 138 -8.93 -16.77 2.62
CA ASN A 138 -8.30 -17.48 1.51
C ASN A 138 -6.85 -17.92 1.82
N TYR A 139 -6.21 -17.33 2.82
CA TYR A 139 -4.90 -17.77 3.31
C TYR A 139 -5.01 -18.81 4.44
N GLY A 140 -6.21 -19.34 4.72
CA GLY A 140 -6.45 -20.28 5.82
C GLY A 140 -6.37 -19.64 7.21
N VAL A 141 -6.38 -18.31 7.29
CA VAL A 141 -6.30 -17.57 8.55
C VAL A 141 -7.70 -17.37 9.11
N LEU A 142 -7.96 -18.01 10.26
CA LEU A 142 -9.20 -17.84 11.03
C LEU A 142 -9.02 -16.95 12.26
N ILE A 143 -7.77 -16.75 12.70
CA ILE A 143 -7.44 -16.03 13.93
C ILE A 143 -6.47 -14.89 13.59
N THR A 144 -6.89 -13.66 13.91
CA THR A 144 -6.12 -12.43 13.64
C THR A 144 -5.69 -11.74 14.95
N PRO A 145 -4.62 -10.92 14.96
CA PRO A 145 -3.73 -10.60 13.85
C PRO A 145 -2.97 -11.81 13.31
N ALA A 146 -2.77 -11.87 12.00
CA ALA A 146 -1.88 -12.84 11.38
C ALA A 146 -0.77 -12.14 10.60
N LEU A 147 0.39 -12.79 10.52
CA LEU A 147 1.54 -12.33 9.75
C LEU A 147 1.89 -13.40 8.73
N LEU A 148 1.92 -13.01 7.47
CA LEU A 148 2.42 -13.82 6.38
C LEU A 148 3.73 -13.24 5.90
N ILE A 149 4.69 -14.12 5.64
CA ILE A 149 5.97 -13.79 5.01
C ILE A 149 6.15 -14.75 3.84
N ASN A 150 6.30 -14.21 2.62
CA ASN A 150 6.40 -14.98 1.38
C ASN A 150 5.30 -16.05 1.24
N GLY A 151 4.07 -15.68 1.57
CA GLY A 151 2.90 -16.57 1.54
C GLY A 151 2.79 -17.56 2.70
N GLU A 152 3.78 -17.66 3.58
CA GLU A 152 3.77 -18.56 4.74
C GLU A 152 3.24 -17.85 6.00
N VAL A 153 2.27 -18.47 6.68
CA VAL A 153 1.74 -17.95 7.95
C VAL A 153 2.75 -18.18 9.08
N LYS A 154 3.36 -17.11 9.58
CA LYS A 154 4.30 -17.17 10.72
C LYS A 154 3.62 -17.01 12.07
N LEU A 155 2.48 -16.30 12.11
CA LEU A 155 1.66 -16.19 13.33
C LEU A 155 0.18 -16.01 13.01
N ALA A 156 -0.66 -16.43 13.95
CA ALA A 156 -2.10 -16.16 13.98
C ALA A 156 -2.55 -15.95 15.45
N GLY A 157 -3.13 -14.79 15.76
CA GLY A 157 -3.72 -14.44 17.05
C GLY A 157 -2.85 -13.57 17.97
N LYS A 158 -1.66 -14.02 18.39
CA LYS A 158 -0.82 -13.26 19.33
C LYS A 158 0.32 -12.53 18.62
N ALA A 159 0.49 -11.24 18.96
CA ALA A 159 1.61 -10.45 18.46
C ALA A 159 2.97 -11.10 18.82
N PRO A 160 3.94 -11.11 17.88
CA PRO A 160 5.24 -11.70 18.13
C PRO A 160 6.09 -10.79 19.02
N THR A 161 7.13 -11.35 19.63
CA THR A 161 8.20 -10.51 20.19
C THR A 161 9.07 -9.94 19.07
N ARG A 162 9.72 -8.79 19.31
CA ARG A 162 10.63 -8.18 18.33
C ARG A 162 11.72 -9.17 17.86
N ASN A 163 12.33 -9.92 18.78
CA ASN A 163 13.39 -10.88 18.45
C ASN A 163 12.90 -12.02 17.56
N GLN A 164 11.69 -12.54 17.81
CA GLN A 164 11.09 -13.58 16.96
C GLN A 164 10.85 -13.05 15.54
N LEU A 165 10.32 -11.83 15.42
CA LEU A 165 10.07 -11.21 14.14
C LEU A 165 11.37 -10.99 13.34
N VAL A 166 12.43 -10.48 13.98
CA VAL A 166 13.75 -10.34 13.35
C VAL A 166 14.27 -11.68 12.82
N ALA A 167 14.13 -12.75 13.61
CA ALA A 167 14.57 -14.08 13.20
C ALA A 167 13.83 -14.56 11.93
N TRP A 168 12.49 -14.45 11.90
CA TRP A 168 11.70 -14.85 10.74
C TRP A 168 12.02 -14.02 9.49
N LEU A 169 12.20 -12.70 9.65
CA LEU A 169 12.51 -11.82 8.53
C LEU A 169 13.90 -12.12 7.95
N LYS A 170 14.90 -12.38 8.79
CA LYS A 170 16.25 -12.75 8.33
C LYS A 170 16.28 -14.12 7.65
N GLU A 171 15.58 -15.10 8.22
CA GLU A 171 15.44 -16.43 7.62
C GLU A 171 14.80 -16.34 6.22
N ALA A 172 13.76 -15.54 6.06
CA ALA A 172 13.05 -15.40 4.79
C ALA A 172 13.79 -14.51 3.76
N ASN A 173 14.75 -13.70 4.21
CA ASN A 173 15.57 -12.81 3.38
C ASN A 173 16.96 -13.40 3.05
N SER A 174 17.22 -14.66 3.43
CA SER A 174 18.48 -15.38 3.16
C SER A 174 18.38 -16.22 1.89
#